data_AF-A0A1F3KMK6-F1
#
_entry.id   AF-A0A1F3KMK6-F1
#
_cell.length_a   1.000
_cell.length_b   1.000
_cell.length_c   1.000
_cell.angle_alpha   90.00
_cell.angle_beta   90.00
_cell.angle_gamma   90.00
#
_symmetry.space_group_name_H-M   'P 1'
#
loop_
_entity.id
_entity.type
_entity.pdbx_description
1 polymer ?
#
loop_
_entity_poly.entity_id
_entity_poly.type
_entity_poly.pdbx_seq_one_letter_code
_entity_poly.pdbx_strand_id
1 'polypeptide(L)'
;MHKHTSNLINAIVLVVLGLWGYLASETPSMTALIPVAAGLILAALHKGVSSENKLQAHIAVVLTLLVFIGLIKPLLGGIDRGQAGSIVRVAVMMLTSMVSMICFVKSFIDARRSRR
;
A
#
# COMPACT_ATOMS: atom_id res chain seq x y z
N MET A 1 5.30 -11.82 -10.59
CA MET A 1 4.78 -10.44 -10.77
C MET A 1 5.95 -9.48 -10.82
N HIS A 2 5.93 -8.50 -11.73
CA HIS A 2 6.92 -7.42 -11.77
C HIS A 2 6.63 -6.36 -10.70
N LYS A 3 7.67 -5.74 -10.12
CA LYS A 3 7.57 -4.68 -9.08
C LYS A 3 6.55 -3.59 -9.41
N HIS A 4 6.50 -3.18 -10.67
CA HIS A 4 5.64 -2.13 -11.18
C HIS A 4 4.15 -2.50 -11.15
N THR A 5 3.83 -3.76 -11.51
CA THR A 5 2.47 -4.30 -11.47
C THR A 5 1.98 -4.43 -10.03
N SER A 6 2.81 -4.95 -9.12
CA SER A 6 2.47 -5.07 -7.70
C SER A 6 2.24 -3.70 -7.05
N ASN A 7 3.07 -2.70 -7.39
CA ASN A 7 2.92 -1.33 -6.92
C ASN A 7 1.58 -0.71 -7.36
N LEU A 8 1.21 -0.89 -8.63
CA LEU A 8 -0.05 -0.36 -9.15
C LEU A 8 -1.26 -1.03 -8.51
N ILE A 9 -1.24 -2.36 -8.37
CA ILE A 9 -2.30 -3.10 -7.70
C ILE A 9 -2.46 -2.59 -6.26
N ASN A 10 -1.35 -2.44 -5.53
CA ASN A 10 -1.41 -1.93 -4.17
C ASN A 10 -1.94 -0.49 -4.11
N ALA A 11 -1.49 0.38 -5.01
CA ALA A 11 -1.97 1.76 -5.11
C ALA A 11 -3.48 1.84 -5.34
N ILE A 12 -4.00 1.05 -6.30
CA ILE A 12 -5.43 1.01 -6.62
C ILE A 12 -6.23 0.50 -5.41
N VAL A 13 -5.77 -0.58 -4.77
CA VAL A 13 -6.46 -1.17 -3.61
C VAL A 13 -6.52 -0.18 -2.45
N LEU A 14 -5.42 0.53 -2.17
CA LEU A 14 -5.38 1.55 -1.11
C LEU A 14 -6.32 2.73 -1.39
N VAL A 15 -6.40 3.19 -2.64
CA VAL A 15 -7.31 4.28 -3.03
C VAL A 15 -8.76 3.83 -2.93
N VAL A 16 -9.12 2.71 -3.57
CA VAL A 16 -10.52 2.25 -3.66
C VAL A 16 -11.05 1.87 -2.28
N LEU A 17 -10.34 1.02 -1.54
CA LEU A 17 -10.79 0.58 -0.23
C LEU A 17 -10.69 1.69 0.83
N GLY A 18 -9.78 2.65 0.66
CA GLY A 18 -9.63 3.80 1.57
C GLY A 18 -10.79 4.79 1.41
N LEU A 19 -11.13 5.12 0.16
CA LEU A 19 -12.29 5.96 -0.16
C LEU A 19 -13.59 5.26 0.25
N TRP A 20 -13.74 3.97 -0.08
CA TRP A 20 -14.88 3.18 0.37
C TRP A 20 -14.98 3.18 1.90
N GLY A 21 -13.84 3.03 2.58
CA GLY A 21 -13.78 3.01 4.03
C GLY A 21 -14.23 4.31 4.68
N TYR A 22 -13.96 5.44 4.03
CA TYR A 22 -14.38 6.77 4.46
C TYR A 22 -15.87 7.03 4.16
N LEU A 23 -16.32 6.75 2.94
CA LEU A 23 -17.69 7.03 2.48
C LEU A 23 -18.74 6.12 3.11
N ALA A 24 -18.39 4.86 3.41
CA ALA A 24 -19.31 3.89 4.01
C ALA A 24 -19.33 3.96 5.56
N SER A 25 -18.55 4.84 6.18
CA SER A 25 -18.52 4.98 7.64
C SER A 25 -19.54 6.00 8.13
N GLU A 26 -20.38 5.62 9.08
CA GLU A 26 -21.30 6.56 9.75
C GLU A 26 -20.54 7.60 10.60
N THR A 27 -19.31 7.28 11.00
CA THR A 27 -18.36 8.20 11.65
C THR A 27 -17.07 8.26 10.81
N PRO A 28 -16.99 9.11 9.79
CA PRO A 28 -15.83 9.20 8.91
C PRO A 28 -14.61 9.70 9.70
N SER A 29 -13.51 8.93 9.68
CA SER A 29 -12.24 9.39 10.23
C SER A 29 -11.36 9.93 9.11
N MET A 30 -10.80 11.13 9.28
CA MET A 30 -9.81 11.70 8.35
C MET A 30 -8.57 10.81 8.20
N THR A 31 -8.29 9.97 9.19
CA THR A 31 -7.18 9.01 9.12
C THR A 31 -7.38 7.93 8.05
N ALA A 32 -8.62 7.65 7.63
CA ALA A 32 -8.94 6.74 6.53
C ALA A 32 -8.53 7.27 5.15
N LEU A 33 -8.20 8.56 5.04
CA LEU A 33 -7.69 9.18 3.81
C LEU A 33 -6.17 9.03 3.67
N ILE A 34 -5.44 8.64 4.73
CA ILE A 34 -3.99 8.40 4.67
C ILE A 34 -3.65 7.28 3.66
N PRO A 35 -4.31 6.10 3.69
CA PRO A 35 -4.15 5.09 2.65
C PRO A 35 -4.43 5.62 1.24
N VAL A 36 -5.46 6.47 1.08
CA VAL A 36 -5.83 7.05 -0.22
C VAL A 36 -4.72 7.94 -0.75
N ALA A 37 -4.24 8.89 0.06
CA ALA A 37 -3.15 9.78 -0.32
C ALA A 37 -1.88 8.99 -0.67
N ALA A 38 -1.54 7.97 0.14
CA ALA A 38 -0.39 7.13 -0.14
C ALA A 38 -0.56 6.31 -1.43
N GLY A 39 -1.75 5.78 -1.69
CA GLY A 39 -2.08 5.09 -2.94
C GLY A 39 -1.92 5.99 -4.16
N LEU A 40 -2.35 7.26 -4.09
CA LEU A 40 -2.13 8.24 -5.16
C LEU A 40 -0.64 8.53 -5.40
N ILE A 41 0.15 8.67 -4.34
CA ILE A 41 1.60 8.86 -4.45
C ILE A 41 2.26 7.63 -5.08
N LEU A 42 1.89 6.41 -4.65
CA LEU A 42 2.40 5.16 -5.23
C LEU A 42 2.02 5.03 -6.71
N ALA A 43 0.82 5.47 -7.11
CA ALA A 43 0.41 5.52 -8.52
C ALA A 43 1.23 6.54 -9.31
N ALA A 44 1.52 7.73 -8.76
CA ALA A 44 2.38 8.71 -9.40
C ALA A 44 3.82 8.21 -9.59
N LEU A 45 4.33 7.42 -8.63
CA LEU A 45 5.66 6.80 -8.69
C LEU A 45 5.76 5.62 -9.66
N HIS A 46 4.64 5.14 -10.22
CA HIS A 46 4.56 3.98 -11.12
C HIS A 46 5.56 4.11 -12.28
N LYS A 47 5.50 5.19 -13.06
CA LYS A 47 6.44 5.43 -14.18
C LYS A 47 7.91 5.33 -13.76
N GLY A 48 8.23 5.82 -12.56
CA GLY A 48 9.57 5.77 -11.98
C GLY A 48 10.03 4.39 -11.56
N VAL A 49 9.12 3.60 -11.00
CA VAL A 49 9.35 2.19 -10.66
C VAL A 49 9.52 1.35 -11.93
N SER A 50 8.83 1.71 -13.03
CA SER A 50 8.98 1.06 -14.34
C SER A 50 10.31 1.33 -15.00
N SER A 51 10.83 2.56 -14.89
CA SER A 51 12.07 2.99 -15.54
C SER A 51 13.33 2.62 -14.77
N GLU A 52 13.22 1.73 -13.78
CA GLU A 52 14.30 1.29 -12.90
C GLU A 52 15.02 2.42 -12.14
N ASN A 53 14.34 3.56 -11.95
CA ASN A 53 14.90 4.67 -11.20
C ASN A 53 15.05 4.28 -9.72
N LYS A 54 16.31 4.11 -9.28
CA LYS A 54 16.66 3.67 -7.93
C LYS A 54 16.03 4.53 -6.82
N LEU A 55 15.98 5.84 -7.04
CA LEU A 55 15.45 6.79 -6.06
C LEU A 55 13.95 6.59 -5.89
N GLN A 56 13.20 6.58 -6.99
CA GLN A 56 11.75 6.42 -6.97
C GLN A 56 11.33 5.04 -6.44
N ALA A 57 12.10 3.99 -6.74
CA ALA A 57 11.86 2.66 -6.16
C ALA A 57 12.09 2.62 -4.64
N HIS A 58 13.12 3.31 -4.12
CA HIS A 58 13.33 3.41 -2.67
C HIS A 58 12.23 4.22 -1.99
N ILE A 59 11.80 5.34 -2.59
CA ILE A 59 10.69 6.14 -2.07
C ILE A 59 9.41 5.28 -2.02
N ALA A 60 9.11 4.53 -3.09
CA ALA A 60 7.92 3.69 -3.16
C ALA A 60 7.93 2.56 -2.11
N VAL A 61 9.06 1.90 -1.88
CA VAL A 61 9.15 0.83 -0.87
C VAL A 61 9.02 1.40 0.55
N VAL A 62 9.67 2.53 0.85
CA VAL A 62 9.57 3.17 2.17
C VAL A 62 8.14 3.64 2.44
N LEU A 63 7.49 4.26 1.45
CA LEU A 63 6.10 4.67 1.57
C LEU A 63 5.18 3.45 1.79
N THR A 64 5.40 2.36 1.06
CA THR A 64 4.63 1.12 1.24
C THR A 64 4.81 0.56 2.66
N LEU A 65 6.02 0.64 3.23
CA LEU A 65 6.29 0.21 4.61
C LEU A 65 5.55 1.07 5.64
N LEU A 66 5.59 2.39 5.46
CA LEU A 66 4.90 3.34 6.34
C LEU A 66 3.39 3.12 6.33
N VAL A 67 2.80 2.88 5.14
CA VAL A 67 1.38 2.55 5.02
C VAL A 67 1.06 1.23 5.73
N PHE A 68 1.86 0.20 5.51
CA PHE A 68 1.64 -1.11 6.15
C PHE A 68 1.61 -1.01 7.68
N ILE A 69 2.56 -0.29 8.27
CA ILE A 69 2.60 -0.03 9.72
C ILE A 69 1.41 0.85 10.13
N GLY A 70 1.08 1.88 9.33
CA GLY A 70 -0.05 2.78 9.58
C GLY A 70 -1.40 2.08 9.61
N LEU A 71 -1.57 0.98 8.87
CA LEU A 71 -2.80 0.18 8.83
C LEU A 71 -3.05 -0.65 10.10
N ILE A 72 -2.06 -0.79 11.00
CA ILE A 72 -2.22 -1.51 12.27
C ILE A 72 -3.26 -0.83 13.16
N LYS A 73 -3.23 0.50 13.30
CA LYS A 73 -4.20 1.24 14.14
C LYS A 73 -5.65 1.09 13.64
N PRO A 74 -5.95 1.28 12.34
CA PRO A 74 -7.27 1.00 11.78
C PRO A 74 -7.73 -0.44 11.99
N LEU A 75 -6.82 -1.42 11.91
CA LEU A 75 -7.16 -2.82 12.15
C LEU A 75 -7.59 -3.05 13.60
N LEU A 76 -6.79 -2.60 14.57
CA LEU A 76 -7.11 -2.70 15.99
C LEU A 76 -8.42 -1.98 16.32
N GLY A 77 -8.59 -0.75 15.83
CA GLY A 77 -9.84 -0.01 16.03
C GLY A 77 -11.07 -0.69 15.39
N GLY A 78 -10.89 -1.42 14.29
CA GLY A 78 -11.96 -2.24 13.70
C GLY A 78 -12.34 -3.45 14.56
N ILE A 79 -11.34 -4.09 15.18
CA ILE A 79 -11.51 -5.21 16.11
C ILE A 79 -12.21 -4.75 17.39
N ASP A 80 -11.75 -3.66 18.00
CA ASP A 80 -12.33 -3.10 19.23
C ASP A 80 -13.82 -2.74 19.06
N ARG A 81 -14.21 -2.28 17.86
CA ARG A 81 -15.60 -1.94 17.54
C ARG A 81 -16.43 -3.11 17.01
N GLY A 82 -15.83 -4.31 16.85
CA GLY A 82 -16.52 -5.49 16.29
C GLY A 82 -16.99 -5.32 14.84
N GLN A 83 -16.41 -4.37 14.08
CA GLN A 83 -16.89 -4.02 12.74
C GLN A 83 -16.21 -4.89 11.69
N ALA A 84 -16.79 -6.05 11.39
CA ALA A 84 -16.25 -7.03 10.43
C ALA A 84 -15.88 -6.40 9.06
N GLY A 85 -16.73 -5.51 8.52
CA GLY A 85 -16.44 -4.80 7.27
C GLY A 85 -15.19 -3.92 7.33
N SER A 86 -14.92 -3.30 8.48
CA SER A 86 -13.69 -2.52 8.68
C SER A 86 -12.45 -3.38 8.81
N ILE A 87 -12.58 -4.56 9.42
CA ILE A 87 -11.47 -5.50 9.60
C ILE A 87 -11.08 -6.08 8.24
N VAL A 88 -12.06 -6.57 7.46
CA VAL A 88 -11.81 -7.21 6.15
C VAL A 88 -11.15 -6.23 5.18
N ARG A 89 -11.65 -4.99 5.06
CA ARG A 89 -11.05 -4.00 4.14
C ARG A 89 -9.59 -3.68 4.49
N VAL A 90 -9.29 -3.51 5.79
CA VAL A 90 -7.93 -3.21 6.25
C VAL A 90 -7.02 -4.43 6.07
N ALA A 91 -7.51 -5.63 6.35
CA ALA A 91 -6.76 -6.86 6.11
C ALA A 91 -6.38 -7.02 4.63
N VAL A 92 -7.30 -6.74 3.71
CA VAL A 92 -7.01 -6.78 2.26
C VAL A 92 -5.92 -5.76 1.89
N MET A 93 -6.02 -4.52 2.37
CA MET A 93 -4.98 -3.50 2.13
C MET A 93 -3.60 -3.91 2.68
N MET A 94 -3.58 -4.55 3.86
CA MET A 94 -2.34 -5.05 4.47
C MET A 94 -1.73 -6.17 3.64
N LEU A 95 -2.55 -7.13 3.18
CA LEU A 95 -2.09 -8.24 2.34
C LEU A 95 -1.49 -7.74 1.03
N THR A 96 -2.14 -6.79 0.34
CA THR A 96 -1.61 -6.23 -0.90
C THR A 96 -0.33 -5.43 -0.68
N SER A 97 -0.25 -4.69 0.43
CA SER A 97 0.96 -3.94 0.81
C SER A 97 2.12 -4.88 1.10
N MET A 98 1.86 -6.01 1.77
CA MET A 98 2.86 -7.05 2.04
C MET A 98 3.36 -7.71 0.76
N VAL A 99 2.46 -8.05 -0.18
CA VAL A 99 2.84 -8.60 -1.49
C VAL A 99 3.68 -7.59 -2.28
N SER A 100 3.30 -6.31 -2.27
CA SER A 100 4.06 -5.24 -2.91
C SER A 100 5.47 -5.12 -2.32
N MET A 101 5.58 -5.12 -1.00
CA MET A 101 6.86 -5.10 -0.28
C MET A 101 7.79 -6.25 -0.70
N ILE A 102 7.27 -7.48 -0.73
CA ILE A 102 8.04 -8.67 -1.14
C ILE A 102 8.53 -8.51 -2.60
N CYS A 103 7.68 -7.98 -3.49
CA CYS A 103 8.05 -7.75 -4.88
C CYS A 103 9.15 -6.67 -5.03
N PHE A 104 9.09 -5.60 -4.24
CA PHE A 104 10.17 -4.59 -4.21
C PHE A 104 11.49 -5.18 -3.74
N VAL A 105 11.49 -5.91 -2.62
CA VAL A 105 12.68 -6.55 -2.06
C VAL A 105 13.29 -7.53 -3.07
N LYS A 106 12.47 -8.39 -3.70
CA LYS A 106 12.93 -9.30 -4.76
C LYS A 106 13.58 -8.55 -5.91
N SER A 107 12.96 -7.47 -6.39
CA SER A 107 13.55 -6.69 -7.48
C SER A 107 14.89 -6.04 -7.11
N PHE A 108 15.08 -5.60 -5.87
CA PHE A 108 16.37 -5.08 -5.43
C PHE A 108 17.46 -6.16 -5.37
N ILE A 109 17.10 -7.38 -4.96
CA ILE A 109 18.01 -8.52 -4.96
C ILE A 109 18.41 -8.89 -6.40
N ASP A 110 17.44 -8.97 -7.31
CA ASP A 110 17.69 -9.32 -8.72
C ASP A 110 18.58 -8.27 -9.41
N ALA A 111 18.33 -6.98 -9.17
CA ALA A 111 19.17 -5.89 -9.69
C ALA A 111 20.60 -5.89 -9.12
N ARG A 112 20.81 -6.49 -7.94
CA ARG A 112 22.15 -6.71 -7.38
C ARG A 112 22.82 -7.93 -8.00
N ARG A 113 22.05 -8.99 -8.29
CA ARG A 113 22.56 -10.22 -8.92
C ARG A 113 22.98 -10.00 -10.38
N SER A 114 22.25 -9.19 -11.15
CA SER A 114 22.59 -8.87 -12.54
C SER A 114 23.81 -7.94 -12.71
N ARG A 115 24.29 -7.34 -11.61
CA ARG A 115 25.50 -6.50 -11.58
C ARG A 115 26.75 -7.27 -11.14
N ARG A 116 26.61 -8.56 -10.78
CA ARG A 116 27.73 -9.47 -10.51
C ARG A 116 27.94 -10.37 -11.71
#